data_AF-A0A3D3UBT1-F1
#
_entry.id   AF-A0A3D3UBT1-F1
#
_cell.length_a   1.000
_cell.length_b   1.000
_cell.length_c   1.000
_cell.angle_alpha   90.00
_cell.angle_beta   90.00
_cell.angle_gamma   90.00
#
_symmetry.space_group_name_H-M   'P 1'
#
loop_
_entity.id
_entity.type
_entity.pdbx_description
1 polymer ?
#
loop_
_entity_poly.entity_id
_entity_poly.type
_entity_poly.pdbx_seq_one_letter_code
_entity_poly.pdbx_strand_id
1 'polypeptide(L)'
;MFPLSHMLRRFVQSGCLYVFDPDGKRHVFQGPEPGPEVTMRLHDRALIWRLVLNPELAAGEAYMDGTLTFENGGVAEFLRLFARNRYHLADHPVQVQMQKLRLALRRFHNRRINRQKAQKNVAHHYDLNRELYELFLDRDMQYSCA
;
A
#
# COMPACT_ATOMS: atom_id res chain seq x y z
N MET A 1 -8.61 11.76 -17.35
CA MET A 1 -7.17 11.84 -16.99
C MET A 1 -6.97 11.00 -15.74
N PHE A 2 -6.07 10.01 -15.74
CA PHE A 2 -5.91 9.08 -14.60
C PHE A 2 -5.23 9.81 -13.42
N PRO A 3 -5.92 10.09 -12.30
CA PRO A 3 -5.42 10.94 -11.21
C PRO A 3 -4.11 10.46 -10.59
N LEU A 4 -3.91 9.15 -10.54
CA LEU A 4 -2.70 8.53 -9.99
C LEU A 4 -1.47 8.69 -10.89
N SER A 5 -1.64 9.06 -12.17
CA SER A 5 -0.54 9.09 -13.15
C SER A 5 0.66 9.93 -12.68
N HIS A 6 0.42 11.15 -12.19
CA HIS A 6 1.51 12.04 -11.81
C HIS A 6 2.26 11.52 -10.56
N MET A 7 1.51 11.02 -9.58
CA MET A 7 2.07 10.46 -8.35
C MET A 7 2.91 9.20 -8.64
N LEU A 8 2.36 8.27 -9.43
CA LEU A 8 3.02 6.99 -9.72
C LEU A 8 4.23 7.16 -10.65
N ARG A 9 4.18 8.05 -11.65
CA ARG A 9 5.36 8.37 -12.49
C ARG A 9 6.53 8.92 -11.69
N ARG A 10 6.25 9.74 -10.68
CA ARG A 10 7.30 10.29 -9.81
C ARG A 10 7.82 9.23 -8.83
N PHE A 11 6.95 8.33 -8.39
CA PHE A 11 7.27 7.30 -7.43
C PHE A 11 8.12 6.17 -8.03
N VAL A 12 7.76 5.66 -9.21
CA VAL A 12 8.46 4.51 -9.83
C VAL A 12 9.70 4.99 -10.59
N GLN A 13 10.87 4.82 -9.97
CA GLN A 13 12.22 5.09 -10.51
C GLN A 13 13.01 3.80 -10.81
N SER A 14 12.75 2.73 -10.07
CA SER A 14 13.34 1.41 -10.30
C SER A 14 12.26 0.35 -10.45
N GLY A 15 12.25 -0.36 -11.58
CA GLY A 15 11.24 -1.37 -11.92
C GLY A 15 10.07 -0.84 -12.76
N CYS A 16 9.02 -1.65 -12.87
CA CYS A 16 7.85 -1.36 -13.70
C CYS A 16 6.54 -1.71 -12.96
N LEU A 17 5.60 -0.77 -12.99
CA LEU A 17 4.25 -0.97 -12.48
C LEU A 17 3.23 -0.80 -13.60
N TYR A 18 2.45 -1.85 -13.85
CA TYR A 18 1.25 -1.78 -14.66
C TYR A 18 0.03 -1.63 -13.76
N VAL A 19 -0.84 -0.69 -14.11
CA VAL A 19 -2.10 -0.45 -13.42
C VAL A 19 -3.22 -0.54 -14.44
N PHE A 20 -4.12 -1.51 -14.26
CA PHE A 20 -5.41 -1.51 -14.93
C PHE A 20 -6.38 -0.68 -14.10
N ASP A 21 -6.97 0.35 -14.70
CA ASP A 21 -8.06 1.09 -14.09
C ASP A 21 -9.37 0.27 -14.12
N PRO A 22 -10.42 0.71 -13.41
CA PRO A 22 -11.71 0.02 -13.40
C PRO A 22 -12.39 -0.05 -14.77
N ASP A 23 -11.98 0.80 -15.71
CA ASP A 23 -12.47 0.81 -17.08
C ASP A 23 -11.68 -0.15 -17.99
N GLY A 24 -10.70 -0.88 -17.42
CA GLY A 24 -9.85 -1.85 -18.12
C GLY A 24 -8.69 -1.21 -18.89
N LYS A 25 -8.47 0.10 -18.78
CA LYS A 25 -7.37 0.79 -19.42
C LYS A 25 -6.07 0.51 -18.68
N ARG A 26 -5.06 0.11 -19.44
CA ARG A 26 -3.70 -0.11 -18.93
C ARG A 26 -2.92 1.19 -18.84
N HIS A 27 -2.34 1.44 -17.68
CA HIS A 27 -1.38 2.50 -17.41
C HIS A 27 -0.03 1.87 -17.08
N VAL A 28 1.04 2.41 -17.65
CA VAL A 28 2.41 1.91 -17.46
C VAL A 28 3.25 2.97 -16.76
N PHE A 29 3.92 2.56 -15.69
CA PHE A 29 4.85 3.39 -14.92
C PHE A 29 6.18 2.64 -14.84
N GLN A 30 7.12 3.03 -15.68
CA GLN A 30 8.45 2.41 -15.75
C GLN A 30 9.51 3.43 -15.37
N GLY A 31 10.37 3.02 -14.45
CA GLY A 31 11.53 3.81 -14.04
C GLY A 31 12.75 3.55 -14.92
N PRO A 32 13.75 4.45 -14.91
CA PRO A 32 15.01 4.27 -15.66
C PRO A 32 15.85 3.08 -15.17
N GLU A 33 15.72 2.68 -13.92
CA GLU A 33 16.49 1.56 -13.36
C GLU A 33 15.74 0.23 -13.45
N PRO A 34 16.44 -0.90 -13.69
CA PRO A 34 15.82 -2.21 -13.67
C PRO A 34 15.35 -2.58 -12.26
N GLY A 35 14.25 -3.34 -12.17
CA GLY A 35 13.67 -3.70 -10.89
C GLY A 35 12.46 -4.63 -11.01
N PRO A 36 11.75 -4.85 -9.89
CA PRO A 36 10.56 -5.70 -9.87
C PRO A 36 9.51 -5.20 -10.88
N GLU A 37 8.78 -6.13 -11.47
CA GLU A 37 7.68 -5.88 -12.39
C GLU A 37 6.39 -6.37 -11.74
N VAL A 38 5.38 -5.50 -11.67
CA VAL A 38 4.12 -5.81 -10.99
C VAL A 38 2.95 -5.31 -11.81
N THR A 39 1.92 -6.14 -11.93
CA THR A 39 0.64 -5.76 -12.53
C THR A 39 -0.45 -5.75 -11.48
N MET A 40 -1.00 -4.56 -11.18
CA MET A 40 -2.17 -4.39 -10.34
C MET A 40 -3.41 -4.02 -11.17
N ARG A 41 -4.59 -4.45 -10.70
CA ARG A 41 -5.89 -4.07 -11.25
C ARG A 41 -6.73 -3.43 -10.15
N LEU A 42 -7.29 -2.26 -10.46
CA LEU A 42 -8.20 -1.55 -9.60
C LEU A 42 -9.63 -1.82 -10.09
N HIS A 43 -10.48 -2.36 -9.24
CA HIS A 43 -11.87 -2.69 -9.60
C HIS A 43 -12.87 -1.59 -9.24
N ASP A 44 -12.44 -0.61 -8.44
CA ASP A 44 -13.29 0.49 -7.96
C ASP A 44 -12.73 1.87 -8.37
N ARG A 45 -13.61 2.74 -8.87
CA ARG A 45 -13.28 4.12 -9.23
C ARG A 45 -13.00 4.99 -8.00
N ALA A 46 -13.67 4.75 -6.88
CA ALA A 46 -13.43 5.49 -5.64
C ALA A 46 -12.06 5.18 -5.04
N LEU A 47 -11.55 3.95 -5.24
CA LEU A 47 -10.22 3.53 -4.81
C LEU A 47 -9.10 4.40 -5.39
N ILE A 48 -9.24 4.88 -6.63
CA ILE A 48 -8.25 5.78 -7.25
C ILE A 48 -8.02 7.02 -6.38
N TRP A 49 -9.10 7.64 -5.89
CA TRP A 49 -9.01 8.82 -5.03
C TRP A 49 -8.52 8.49 -3.62
N ARG A 50 -8.94 7.34 -3.06
CA ARG A 50 -8.42 6.85 -1.77
C ARG A 50 -6.90 6.65 -1.81
N LEU A 51 -6.38 6.10 -2.91
CA LEU A 51 -4.94 5.90 -3.13
C LEU A 51 -4.17 7.22 -3.24
N VAL A 52 -4.76 8.26 -3.84
CA VAL A 52 -4.13 9.60 -3.85
C VAL A 52 -4.03 10.17 -2.44
N LEU A 53 -5.08 10.01 -1.61
CA LEU A 53 -5.15 10.59 -0.28
C LEU A 53 -4.30 9.84 0.76
N ASN A 54 -4.35 8.51 0.78
CA ASN A 54 -3.61 7.67 1.72
C ASN A 54 -3.22 6.32 1.08
N PRO A 55 -2.16 6.30 0.25
CA PRO A 55 -1.80 5.12 -0.54
C PRO A 55 -1.43 3.91 0.30
N GLU A 56 -0.70 4.10 1.42
CA GLU A 56 -0.22 2.98 2.27
C GLU A 56 -1.41 2.21 2.88
N LEU A 57 -2.38 2.91 3.46
CA LEU A 57 -3.54 2.29 4.07
C LEU A 57 -4.54 1.78 3.02
N ALA A 58 -4.85 2.62 2.02
CA ALA A 58 -5.87 2.30 1.02
C ALA A 58 -5.47 1.11 0.14
N ALA A 59 -4.18 0.94 -0.17
CA ALA A 59 -3.72 -0.23 -0.94
C ALA A 59 -3.88 -1.54 -0.13
N GLY A 60 -3.56 -1.51 1.17
CA GLY A 60 -3.73 -2.67 2.05
C GLY A 60 -5.20 -3.05 2.23
N GLU A 61 -6.05 -2.08 2.56
CA GLU A 61 -7.50 -2.28 2.65
C GLU A 61 -8.07 -2.80 1.33
N ALA A 62 -7.72 -2.18 0.20
CA ALA A 62 -8.24 -2.59 -1.09
C ALA A 62 -7.82 -4.01 -1.50
N TYR A 63 -6.61 -4.43 -1.14
CA TYR A 63 -6.16 -5.81 -1.37
C TYR A 63 -6.97 -6.80 -0.52
N MET A 64 -7.18 -6.50 0.76
CA MET A 64 -8.01 -7.33 1.65
C MET A 64 -9.47 -7.38 1.19
N ASP A 65 -10.02 -6.26 0.71
CA ASP A 65 -11.39 -6.15 0.20
C ASP A 65 -11.56 -6.73 -1.23
N GLY A 66 -10.48 -7.17 -1.88
CA GLY A 66 -10.49 -7.67 -3.27
C GLY A 66 -10.74 -6.60 -4.33
N THR A 67 -10.81 -5.32 -3.95
CA THR A 67 -10.97 -4.18 -4.89
C THR A 67 -9.65 -3.78 -5.57
N LEU A 68 -8.53 -4.33 -5.08
CA LEU A 68 -7.22 -4.33 -5.73
C LEU A 68 -6.73 -5.77 -5.85
N THR A 69 -6.40 -6.20 -7.06
CA THR A 69 -5.84 -7.54 -7.32
C THR A 69 -4.53 -7.45 -8.09
N PHE A 70 -3.72 -8.52 -8.02
CA PHE A 70 -2.48 -8.66 -8.78
C PHE A 70 -2.60 -9.77 -9.82
N GLU A 71 -2.06 -9.55 -11.03
CA GLU A 71 -2.09 -10.53 -12.13
C GLU A 71 -0.72 -11.12 -12.43
N ASN A 72 0.32 -10.27 -12.43
CA ASN A 72 1.71 -10.67 -12.66
C ASN A 72 2.55 -10.16 -11.48
N GLY A 73 3.01 -11.09 -10.66
CA GLY A 73 3.50 -10.84 -9.30
C GLY A 73 2.39 -10.85 -8.24
N GLY A 74 2.75 -10.59 -7.00
CA GLY A 74 1.82 -10.49 -5.87
C GLY A 74 2.17 -9.35 -4.93
N VAL A 75 1.62 -9.42 -3.71
CA VAL A 75 1.86 -8.43 -2.66
C VAL A 75 3.36 -8.32 -2.35
N ALA A 76 4.10 -9.43 -2.38
CA ALA A 76 5.53 -9.43 -2.10
C ALA A 76 6.32 -8.59 -3.12
N GLU A 77 6.08 -8.79 -4.42
CA GLU A 77 6.72 -8.03 -5.49
C GLU A 77 6.31 -6.56 -5.44
N PHE A 78 5.02 -6.29 -5.14
CA PHE A 78 4.53 -4.93 -4.95
C PHE A 78 5.26 -4.22 -3.79
N LEU A 79 5.40 -4.89 -2.64
CA LEU A 79 6.13 -4.35 -1.49
C LEU A 79 7.63 -4.20 -1.78
N ARG A 80 8.25 -5.11 -2.55
CA ARG A 80 9.64 -4.97 -3.00
C ARG A 80 9.83 -3.77 -3.94
N LEU A 81 8.92 -3.59 -4.89
CA LEU A 81 8.89 -2.41 -5.76
C LEU A 81 8.78 -1.15 -4.90
N PHE A 82 7.84 -1.14 -3.96
CA PHE A 82 7.63 0.00 -3.07
C PHE A 82 8.87 0.29 -2.21
N ALA A 83 9.49 -0.74 -1.62
CA ALA A 83 10.68 -0.60 -0.79
C ALA A 83 11.88 -0.03 -1.56
N ARG A 84 12.12 -0.49 -2.80
CA ARG A 84 13.19 0.06 -3.65
C ARG A 84 12.95 1.54 -3.98
N ASN A 85 11.71 1.89 -4.30
CA ASN A 85 11.35 3.26 -4.69
C ASN A 85 11.16 4.22 -3.50
N ARG A 86 11.04 3.70 -2.27
CA ARG A 86 10.88 4.49 -1.04
C ARG A 86 12.09 5.37 -0.75
N TYR A 87 13.29 4.92 -1.09
CA TYR A 87 14.54 5.66 -0.86
C TYR A 87 14.64 6.91 -1.74
N HIS A 88 14.28 6.81 -3.03
CA HIS A 88 14.25 7.96 -3.94
C HIS A 88 13.23 9.04 -3.53
N LEU A 89 12.21 8.66 -2.75
CA LEU A 89 11.21 9.57 -2.21
C LEU A 89 11.72 10.41 -1.03
N ALA A 90 12.77 9.96 -0.33
CA ALA A 90 13.28 10.58 0.88
C ALA A 90 14.18 11.79 0.62
N ASP A 91 14.82 11.86 -0.55
CA ASP A 91 15.81 12.89 -0.87
C ASP A 91 15.21 14.22 -1.34
N HIS A 92 13.89 14.29 -1.59
CA HIS A 92 13.26 15.53 -2.08
C HIS A 92 12.62 16.38 -0.96
N PRO A 93 13.07 17.63 -0.74
CA PRO A 93 12.64 18.48 0.38
C PRO A 93 11.13 18.81 0.39
N VAL A 94 10.52 18.92 -0.80
CA VAL A 94 9.07 19.15 -0.95
C VAL A 94 8.25 17.94 -0.46
N GLN A 95 8.77 16.73 -0.67
CA GLN A 95 8.07 15.50 -0.31
C GLN A 95 8.18 15.19 1.19
N VAL A 96 9.31 15.55 1.81
CA VAL A 96 9.48 15.55 3.27
C VAL A 96 8.50 16.51 3.95
N GLN A 97 8.29 17.71 3.40
CA GLN A 97 7.27 18.64 3.92
C GLN A 97 5.86 18.11 3.75
N MET A 98 5.54 17.51 2.61
CA MET A 98 4.24 16.86 2.37
C MET A 98 4.00 15.68 3.33
N GLN A 99 5.03 14.87 3.60
CA GLN A 99 4.98 13.79 4.58
C GLN A 99 4.77 14.32 6.00
N LYS A 100 5.47 15.40 6.39
CA LYS A 100 5.26 16.07 7.70
C LYS A 100 3.84 16.60 7.82
N LEU A 101 3.30 17.21 6.77
CA LEU A 101 1.92 17.70 6.73
C LEU A 101 0.92 16.54 6.82
N ARG A 102 1.14 15.44 6.08
CA ARG A 102 0.35 14.21 6.20
C ARG A 102 0.41 13.63 7.61
N LEU A 103 1.58 13.61 8.24
CA LEU A 103 1.76 13.10 9.60
C LEU A 103 1.05 13.99 10.63
N ALA A 104 1.11 15.31 10.44
CA ALA A 104 0.39 16.28 11.25
C ALA A 104 -1.13 16.12 11.08
N LEU A 105 -1.62 16.02 9.84
CA LEU A 105 -3.03 15.76 9.54
C LEU A 105 -3.49 14.41 10.11
N ARG A 106 -2.67 13.35 10.02
CA ARG A 106 -2.94 12.05 10.63
C ARG A 106 -2.99 12.14 12.15
N ARG A 107 -2.09 12.89 12.79
CA ARG A 107 -2.16 13.18 14.24
C ARG A 107 -3.42 13.95 14.62
N PHE A 108 -3.81 14.95 13.83
CA PHE A 108 -5.04 15.71 14.05
C PHE A 108 -6.29 14.84 13.86
N HIS A 109 -6.32 14.00 12.82
CA HIS A 109 -7.41 13.07 12.56
C HIS A 109 -7.50 12.03 13.67
N ASN A 110 -6.37 11.43 14.09
CA ASN A 110 -6.31 10.47 15.19
C ASN A 110 -6.77 11.06 16.52
N ARG A 111 -6.45 12.34 16.79
CA ARG A 111 -6.96 13.05 17.98
C ARG A 111 -8.48 13.28 17.96
N ARG A 112 -9.10 13.27 16.78
CA ARG A 112 -10.56 13.39 16.58
C ARG A 112 -11.27 12.04 16.48
N ILE A 113 -10.55 10.92 16.54
CA ILE A 113 -11.18 9.60 16.61
C ILE A 113 -11.86 9.49 17.98
N ASN A 114 -13.18 9.65 17.99
CA ASN A 114 -14.01 9.44 19.17
C ASN A 114 -13.77 8.01 19.70
N ARG A 115 -13.69 7.84 21.03
CA ARG A 115 -13.48 6.56 21.71
C ARG A 115 -14.38 5.45 21.18
N GLN A 116 -15.64 5.76 20.86
CA GLN A 116 -16.59 4.82 20.26
C GLN A 116 -16.18 4.33 18.86
N LYS A 117 -15.59 5.21 18.05
CA LYS A 117 -15.08 4.87 16.70
C LYS A 117 -13.77 4.09 16.81
N ALA A 118 -12.89 4.48 17.73
CA ALA A 118 -11.68 3.71 18.05
C ALA A 118 -12.02 2.29 18.54
N GLN A 119 -13.04 2.15 19.40
CA GLN A 119 -13.48 0.85 19.88
C GLN A 119 -14.04 -0.02 18.76
N LYS A 120 -14.82 0.54 17.82
CA LYS A 120 -15.25 -0.20 16.61
C LYS A 120 -14.07 -0.63 15.72
N ASN A 121 -13.05 0.22 15.59
CA ASN A 121 -11.84 -0.13 14.83
C ASN A 121 -11.02 -1.24 15.52
N VAL A 122 -10.98 -1.27 16.85
CA VAL A 122 -10.23 -2.24 17.66
C VAL A 122 -11.04 -3.53 17.92
N ALA A 123 -12.37 -3.48 17.85
CA ALA A 123 -13.25 -4.62 18.07
C ALA A 123 -13.06 -5.74 17.02
N HIS A 124 -12.39 -5.44 15.90
CA HIS A 124 -11.90 -6.44 14.96
C HIS A 124 -10.53 -7.01 15.38
N HIS A 125 -10.33 -7.26 16.67
CA HIS A 125 -9.21 -8.10 17.08
C HIS A 125 -9.53 -9.52 16.59
N TYR A 126 -8.76 -9.98 15.60
CA TYR A 126 -8.77 -11.38 15.23
C TYR A 126 -8.31 -12.17 16.45
N ASP A 127 -9.11 -13.14 16.86
CA ASP A 127 -8.69 -14.13 17.85
C ASP A 127 -7.66 -15.04 17.17
N LEU A 128 -6.41 -14.57 17.10
CA LEU A 128 -5.28 -15.34 16.59
C LEU A 128 -4.92 -16.38 17.66
N ASN A 129 -5.39 -17.61 17.45
CA ASN A 129 -5.14 -18.72 18.35
C ASN A 129 -3.84 -19.45 18.00
N ARG A 130 -3.34 -20.26 18.95
CA ARG A 130 -2.12 -21.06 18.78
C ARG A 130 -2.20 -21.99 17.56
N GLU A 131 -3.38 -22.53 17.29
CA GLU A 131 -3.65 -23.45 16.16
C GLU A 131 -3.26 -22.80 14.83
N LEU A 132 -3.53 -21.50 14.64
CA LEU A 132 -3.11 -20.79 13.44
C LEU A 132 -1.58 -20.73 13.31
N TYR A 133 -0.86 -20.46 14.40
CA TYR A 133 0.60 -20.34 14.38
C TYR A 133 1.29 -21.68 14.10
N GLU A 134 0.72 -22.78 14.58
CA GLU A 134 1.22 -24.14 14.33
C GLU A 134 1.16 -24.53 12.84
N LEU A 135 0.34 -23.85 12.02
CA LEU A 135 0.27 -24.10 10.58
C LEU A 135 1.49 -23.60 9.80
N PHE A 136 2.23 -22.61 10.31
CA PHE A 136 3.30 -21.95 9.55
C PHE A 136 4.59 -21.67 10.32
N LEU A 137 4.62 -21.84 11.65
CA LEU A 137 5.86 -21.77 12.42
C LEU A 137 6.58 -23.12 12.46
N ASP A 138 7.87 -23.05 12.74
CA ASP A 138 8.68 -24.24 13.00
C ASP A 138 8.34 -24.86 14.36
N ARG A 139 8.96 -26.02 14.65
CA ARG A 139 8.68 -26.78 15.88
C ARG A 139 8.96 -26.00 17.16
N ASP A 140 9.90 -25.06 17.11
CA ASP A 140 10.30 -24.25 18.25
C ASP A 140 9.35 -23.06 18.49
N MET A 141 8.33 -22.88 17.61
CA MET A 141 7.29 -21.85 17.70
C MET A 141 7.87 -20.43 17.78
N GLN A 142 9.00 -20.18 17.10
CA GLN A 142 9.66 -18.89 17.14
C GLN A 142 9.02 -17.91 16.16
N TYR A 143 8.43 -16.84 16.69
CA TYR A 143 7.95 -15.69 15.90
C TYR A 143 8.99 -14.56 15.87
N SER A 144 10.22 -14.93 15.54
CA SER A 144 11.37 -14.02 15.37
C SER A 144 12.15 -14.40 14.11
N CYS A 145 13.01 -13.50 13.63
CA CYS A 145 13.95 -13.88 12.59
C CYS A 145 14.84 -15.03 13.10
N ALA A 146 14.98 -16.06 12.28
CA ALA A 146 15.98 -17.11 12.45
C ALA A 146 17.38 -16.61 12.04
#